data_AF-A0A3P6DE31-F1
#
_entry.id   AF-A0A3P6DE31-F1
#
_cell.length_a   1.000
_cell.length_b   1.000
_cell.length_c   1.000
_cell.angle_alpha   90.00
_cell.angle_beta   90.00
_cell.angle_gamma   90.00
#
_symmetry.space_group_name_H-M   'P 1'
#
loop_
_entity.id
_entity.type
_entity.pdbx_description
1 polymer ?
#
loop_
_entity_poly.entity_id
_entity_poly.type
_entity_poly.pdbx_seq_one_letter_code
_entity_poly.pdbx_strand_id
1 'polypeptide(L)' 'MQRAEVRIKGPGLGRDAALRAIRRSGILLSFVRDVTPMPHNGCRPPKKRRV' A
#
# COMPACT_ATOMS: atom_id res chain seq x y z
N MET A 1 18.01 -10.19 -14.76
CA MET A 1 17.37 -9.17 -13.89
C MET A 1 15.93 -9.56 -13.63
N GLN A 2 15.53 -9.65 -12.37
CA GLN A 2 14.14 -9.98 -12.00
C GLN A 2 13.31 -8.68 -11.90
N ARG A 3 12.10 -8.71 -12.46
CA ARG A 3 11.15 -7.60 -12.43
C ARG A 3 9.99 -7.96 -11.52
N ALA A 4 9.51 -7.00 -10.73
CA ALA A 4 8.40 -7.22 -9.81
C ALA A 4 7.32 -6.15 -9.98
N GLU A 5 6.06 -6.60 -9.89
CA GLU A 5 4.89 -5.75 -9.78
C GLU A 5 4.50 -5.61 -8.31
N VAL A 6 4.36 -4.37 -7.83
CA VAL A 6 4.05 -4.09 -6.43
C VAL A 6 2.62 -3.57 -6.32
N ARG A 7 1.80 -4.24 -5.51
CA ARG A 7 0.45 -3.82 -5.14
C ARG A 7 0.43 -3.41 -3.68
N ILE A 8 0.09 -2.15 -3.41
CA ILE A 8 0.11 -1.58 -2.06
C ILE A 8 -1.31 -1.46 -1.54
N LYS A 9 -1.55 -1.92 -0.31
CA LYS A 9 -2.85 -1.83 0.34
C LYS A 9 -2.74 -1.07 1.66
N GLY A 10 -3.44 0.05 1.76
CA GLY A 10 -3.58 0.83 2.99
C GLY A 10 -2.65 2.04 3.10
N PRO A 11 -3.01 3.03 3.95
CA PRO A 11 -2.26 4.29 4.13
C PRO A 11 -1.17 4.22 5.23
N GLY A 12 -0.66 3.03 5.57
CA GLY A 12 0.29 2.87 6.67
C GLY A 12 1.64 3.56 6.46
N LEU A 13 2.29 3.96 7.55
CA LEU A 13 3.59 4.66 7.56
C LEU A 13 4.72 3.90 6.83
N GLY A 14 4.63 2.57 6.76
CA GLY A 14 5.63 1.71 6.13
C GLY A 14 5.60 1.67 4.60
N ARG A 15 4.64 2.35 3.95
CA ARG A 15 4.42 2.30 2.51
C ARG A 15 5.67 2.67 1.69
N ASP A 16 6.23 3.85 1.95
CA ASP A 16 7.38 4.35 1.20
C ASP A 16 8.68 3.67 1.62
N ALA A 17 8.78 3.27 2.89
CA ALA A 17 9.92 2.52 3.41
C ALA A 17 10.05 1.16 2.70
N ALA A 18 8.95 0.44 2.51
CA ALA A 18 8.92 -0.85 1.81
C ALA A 18 9.34 -0.71 0.34
N LEU A 19 8.82 0.30 -0.38
CA LEU A 19 9.21 0.56 -1.77
C LEU A 19 10.70 0.86 -1.90
N ARG A 20 11.26 1.68 -0.99
CA ARG A 20 12.69 2.00 -0.97
C ARG A 20 13.56 0.79 -0.64
N ALA A 21 13.08 -0.14 0.18
CA ALA A 21 13.79 -1.37 0.50
C ALA A 21 13.83 -2.32 -0.72
N ILE A 22 12.70 -2.51 -1.41
CA ILE A 22 12.61 -3.34 -2.62
C ILE A 22 13.47 -2.78 -3.75
N ARG A 23 13.52 -1.45 -3.90
CA ARG A 23 14.42 -0.82 -4.89
C ARG A 23 15.90 -1.03 -4.54
N ARG A 24 16.26 -1.08 -3.26
CA ARG A 24 17.63 -1.33 -2.79
C ARG A 24 18.07 -2.79 -2.93
N SER A 25 17.16 -3.75 -2.95
CA SER A 25 17.50 -5.17 -3.10
C SER A 25 17.88 -5.58 -4.53
N GLY A 26 17.90 -4.64 -5.49
CA GLY A 26 18.28 -4.92 -6.89
C GLY A 26 17.16 -5.45 -7.77
N ILE A 27 15.92 -5.45 -7.27
CA ILE A 27 14.72 -5.80 -8.05
C ILE A 27 14.23 -4.58 -8.82
N LEU A 28 14.04 -4.73 -10.13
CA LEU A 28 13.45 -3.67 -10.95
C LEU A 28 11.93 -3.64 -10.77
N LEU A 29 11.42 -2.52 -10.27
CA LEU A 29 9.98 -2.28 -10.15
C LEU A 29 9.39 -1.98 -11.53
N SER A 30 8.56 -2.88 -12.06
CA SER A 30 7.88 -2.68 -13.35
C SER A 30 6.60 -1.85 -13.20
N PHE A 31 5.87 -2.07 -12.10
CA PHE A 31 4.59 -1.42 -11.86
C PHE A 31 4.36 -1.22 -10.35
N VAL A 32 3.84 -0.06 -9.95
CA VAL A 32 3.38 0.21 -8.58
C VAL A 32 1.90 0.61 -8.61
N ARG A 33 1.04 -0.19 -7.98
CA ARG A 33 -0.44 -0.07 -8.01
C ARG A 33 -0.96 0.09 -6.60
N ASP A 34 -1.69 1.17 -6.32
CA ASP A 34 -2.42 1.30 -5.05
C ASP A 34 -3.76 0.57 -5.16
N VAL A 35 -3.98 -0.39 -4.28
CA VAL A 35 -5.19 -1.21 -4.18
C VAL A 35 -5.88 -1.00 -2.82
N THR A 36 -5.69 0.17 -2.21
CA THR A 36 -6.40 0.56 -0.97
C THR A 36 -7.91 0.58 -1.23
N PRO A 37 -8.71 -0.21 -0.49
CA PRO A 37 -10.14 -0.29 -0.74
C PRO A 37 -10.83 1.02 -0.33
N MET A 38 -11.58 1.61 -1.26
CA MET A 38 -12.49 2.72 -1.00
C MET A 38 -13.93 2.19 -0.98
N PRO A 39 -14.66 2.33 0.14
CA PRO A 39 -16.03 1.85 0.22
C PRO A 39 -17.00 2.82 -0.46
N HIS A 40 -17.85 2.32 -1.35
CA HIS A 40 -18.98 3.08 -1.89
C HIS A 40 -20.20 2.91 -0.98
N ASN A 41 -20.30 3.72 0.08
CA ASN A 41 -21.38 3.66 1.08
C ASN A 41 -21.66 2.23 1.62
N GLY A 42 -20.59 1.49 1.96
CA GLY A 42 -20.67 0.12 2.48
C GLY A 42 -21.07 0.04 3.95
N CYS A 43 -20.33 -0.73 4.76
CA CYS A 43 -20.64 -0.87 6.19
C CYS A 43 -20.46 0.44 6.97
N ARG A 44 -21.29 0.64 8.00
CA ARG A 44 -21.18 1.79 8.91
C ARG A 44 -19.85 1.75 9.68
N PRO A 45 -19.01 2.79 9.61
CA PRO A 45 -17.80 2.87 10.43
C PRO A 45 -18.13 2.87 11.93
N PRO A 46 -17.24 2.32 12.79
CA PRO A 46 -17.45 2.33 14.23
C PRO A 46 -17.55 3.77 14.77
N LYS A 47 -18.27 3.93 15.89
CA LYS A 47 -18.43 5.22 16.55
C LYS A 47 -17.05 5.85 16.79
N LYS A 48 -16.89 7.12 16.39
CA LYS A 48 -15.65 7.87 16.61
C LYS A 48 -15.25 7.81 18.09
N ARG A 49 -13.98 7.46 18.35
CA ARG A 49 -13.43 7.34 19.70
C ARG A 49 -13.39 8.73 20.37
N ARG A 50 -13.68 8.79 21.67
CA ARG A 50 -13.58 9.99 22.51
C ARG A 50 -12.27 9.95 23.31
N VAL A 51 -11.15 9.96 22.61
CA VAL A 51 -9.82 10.16 23.19
C VAL A 51 -9.29 11.46 22.61
#